data_AF-A0A5C8A003-F1
#
_entry.id   AF-A0A5C8A003-F1
#
_cell.length_a   1.000
_cell.length_b   1.000
_cell.length_c   1.000
_cell.angle_alpha   90.00
_cell.angle_beta   90.00
_cell.angle_gamma   90.00
#
_symmetry.space_group_name_H-M   'P 1'
#
loop_
_entity.id
_entity.type
_entity.pdbx_description
1 polymer ?
#
loop_
_entity_poly.entity_id
_entity_poly.type
_entity_poly.pdbx_seq_one_letter_code
_entity_poly.pdbx_strand_id
1 'polypeptide(L)'
;MPTTPTGETASAIQEAIRAKRERKNAVSADIEALEASLLADIEAFDLDAAERLAQREQNTQSGAGMVDSSLVFPEIASQAAPRISKPDALAPQPEAKAPVAAAGGSLLDELRKQAEIRQRELHSAQTARTVSAEAIDSALKHLFFYLHDFVQQLNIVKPGIPRDYTLVDQLQLRQLGWQEGFADYRTQSQAAGALVELVSLSYRLSSERTLIVERDGPLVDRFRAQLFDFGLPFNCKEFKNARRYVERAEFEIRSEVSGSARWRADFDKGVLMLEMRNVERLGSFVMPVAPKLIDQALLDDFGRLILGQPNRFRELARRPA
;
A
#
# COMPACT_ATOMS: atom_id res chain seq x y z
N MET A 1 -23.30 2.10 -54.35
CA MET A 1 -22.46 3.10 -55.05
C MET A 1 -21.73 3.91 -54.00
N PRO A 2 -20.43 3.67 -53.72
CA PRO A 2 -19.69 4.53 -52.81
C PRO A 2 -19.30 5.81 -53.55
N THR A 3 -19.60 6.96 -52.96
CA THR A 3 -19.25 8.28 -53.47
C THR A 3 -17.74 8.49 -53.37
N THR A 4 -17.08 8.68 -54.50
CA THR A 4 -15.67 9.07 -54.56
C THR A 4 -15.50 10.46 -53.96
N PRO A 5 -14.55 10.67 -53.04
CA PRO A 5 -14.28 11.98 -52.46
C PRO A 5 -13.75 12.94 -53.54
N THR A 6 -14.32 14.13 -53.62
CA THR A 6 -13.93 15.23 -54.52
C THR A 6 -12.49 15.67 -54.27
N GLY A 7 -11.77 16.02 -55.34
CA GLY A 7 -10.31 16.25 -55.34
C GLY A 7 -9.77 17.24 -54.29
N GLU A 8 -10.58 18.21 -53.85
CA GLU A 8 -10.21 19.15 -52.78
C GLU A 8 -10.05 18.45 -51.41
N THR A 9 -10.90 17.47 -51.11
CA THR A 9 -10.84 16.70 -49.84
C THR A 9 -9.62 15.78 -49.79
N ALA A 10 -9.23 15.20 -50.92
CA ALA A 10 -8.03 14.38 -51.03
C ALA A 10 -6.74 15.21 -50.85
N SER A 11 -6.72 16.45 -51.36
CA SER A 11 -5.60 17.39 -51.17
C SER A 11 -5.45 17.83 -49.72
N ALA A 12 -6.57 18.18 -49.05
CA ALA A 12 -6.56 18.58 -47.65
C ALA A 12 -6.08 17.45 -46.71
N ILE A 13 -6.42 16.20 -47.02
CA ILE A 13 -5.96 15.03 -46.26
C ILE A 13 -4.44 14.83 -46.44
N GLN A 14 -3.90 15.03 -47.64
CA GLN A 14 -2.46 14.90 -47.88
C GLN A 14 -1.63 16.00 -47.17
N GLU A 15 -2.13 17.24 -47.14
CA GLU A 15 -1.50 18.34 -46.39
C GLU A 15 -1.53 18.08 -44.88
N ALA A 16 -2.64 17.59 -44.33
CA ALA A 16 -2.75 17.23 -42.91
C ALA A 16 -1.78 16.10 -42.52
N ILE A 17 -1.58 15.11 -43.41
CA ILE A 17 -0.61 14.02 -43.18
C ILE A 17 0.83 14.56 -43.20
N ARG A 18 1.16 15.47 -44.13
CA ARG A 18 2.48 16.10 -44.20
C ARG A 18 2.78 16.93 -42.95
N ALA A 19 1.84 17.77 -42.53
CA ALA A 19 1.96 18.59 -41.31
C ALA A 19 2.12 17.74 -40.04
N LYS A 20 1.38 16.61 -39.95
CA LYS A 20 1.52 15.68 -38.81
C LYS A 20 2.87 14.98 -38.78
N ARG A 21 3.44 14.67 -39.95
CA ARG A 21 4.77 14.04 -40.07
C ARG A 21 5.90 15.02 -39.73
N GLU A 22 5.81 16.26 -40.18
CA GLU A 22 6.76 17.32 -39.82
C GLU A 22 6.75 17.59 -38.31
N ARG A 23 5.56 17.66 -37.70
CA ARG A 23 5.44 17.80 -36.24
C ARG A 23 6.02 16.62 -35.47
N LYS A 24 5.83 15.40 -35.97
CA LYS A 24 6.42 14.19 -35.36
C LYS A 24 7.95 14.22 -35.44
N ASN A 25 8.51 14.65 -36.57
CA ASN A 25 9.96 14.76 -36.73
C ASN A 25 10.56 15.84 -35.83
N ALA A 26 9.88 16.99 -35.66
CA ALA A 26 10.33 18.03 -34.73
C ALA A 26 10.36 17.52 -33.28
N VAL A 27 9.32 16.81 -32.84
CA VAL A 27 9.28 16.20 -31.51
C VAL A 27 10.38 15.14 -31.33
N SER A 28 10.68 14.35 -32.35
CA SER A 28 11.79 13.40 -32.31
C SER A 28 13.14 14.09 -32.17
N ALA A 29 13.37 15.18 -32.90
CA ALA A 29 14.62 15.96 -32.80
C ALA A 29 14.78 16.62 -31.42
N ASP A 30 13.69 17.12 -30.82
CA ASP A 30 13.72 17.69 -29.47
C ASP A 30 14.04 16.62 -28.41
N ILE A 31 13.53 15.39 -28.58
CA ILE A 31 13.84 14.26 -27.70
C ILE A 31 15.32 13.86 -27.83
N GLU A 32 15.84 13.74 -29.06
CA GLU A 32 17.26 13.42 -29.30
C GLU A 32 18.20 14.47 -28.70
N ALA A 33 17.83 15.76 -28.79
CA ALA A 33 18.60 16.84 -28.17
C ALA A 33 18.58 16.75 -26.63
N LEU A 34 17.44 16.39 -26.04
CA LEU A 34 17.31 16.22 -24.59
C LEU A 34 18.11 15.00 -24.10
N GLU A 35 18.06 13.88 -24.83
CA GLU A 35 18.83 12.68 -24.52
C GLU A 35 20.34 12.95 -24.58
N ALA A 36 20.80 13.67 -25.61
CA ALA A 36 22.20 14.07 -25.73
C ALA A 36 22.64 14.98 -24.57
N SER A 37 21.79 15.93 -24.16
CA SER A 37 22.06 16.78 -22.99
C SER A 37 22.15 15.99 -21.69
N LEU A 38 21.23 15.03 -21.49
CA LEU A 38 21.18 14.24 -20.27
C LEU A 38 22.39 13.30 -20.16
N LEU A 39 22.81 12.70 -21.27
CA LEU A 39 24.00 11.85 -21.33
C LEU A 39 25.27 12.66 -21.05
N ALA A 40 25.37 13.89 -21.58
CA ALA A 40 26.50 14.77 -21.29
C ALA A 40 26.57 15.16 -19.80
N ASP A 41 25.43 15.41 -19.14
CA ASP A 41 25.39 15.71 -17.71
C ASP A 41 25.78 14.49 -16.86
N ILE A 42 25.37 13.28 -17.25
CA ILE A 42 25.77 12.04 -16.57
C ILE A 42 27.28 11.79 -16.73
N GLU A 43 27.84 12.01 -17.93
CA GLU A 43 29.27 11.86 -18.18
C GLU A 43 30.11 12.92 -17.46
N ALA A 44 29.58 14.14 -17.29
CA ALA A 44 30.22 15.22 -16.55
C ALA A 44 30.07 15.08 -15.01
N PHE A 45 29.28 14.12 -14.52
CA PHE A 45 29.01 13.95 -13.10
C PHE A 45 30.20 13.33 -12.36
N ASP A 46 30.92 14.17 -11.59
CA ASP A 46 32.03 13.74 -10.74
C ASP A 46 31.52 13.21 -9.39
N LEU A 47 31.43 11.89 -9.28
CA LEU A 47 31.02 11.17 -8.08
C LEU A 47 31.90 11.50 -6.86
N ASP A 48 33.20 11.68 -7.06
CA ASP A 48 34.16 11.94 -5.98
C ASP A 48 34.03 13.37 -5.46
N ALA A 49 33.71 14.34 -6.33
CA ALA A 49 33.41 15.71 -5.93
C ALA A 49 32.09 15.78 -5.14
N ALA A 50 31.07 15.03 -5.57
CA ALA A 50 29.79 14.94 -4.86
C ALA A 50 29.94 14.31 -3.47
N GLU A 51 30.75 13.24 -3.33
CA GLU A 51 30.99 12.59 -2.05
C GLU A 51 31.74 13.52 -1.06
N ARG A 52 32.72 14.29 -1.54
CA ARG A 52 33.43 15.29 -0.72
C ARG A 52 32.51 16.41 -0.25
N LEU A 53 31.54 16.82 -1.06
CA LEU A 53 30.54 17.82 -0.66
C LEU A 53 29.59 17.26 0.41
N ALA A 54 29.08 16.03 0.22
CA ALA A 54 28.21 15.37 1.20
C ALA A 54 28.91 15.17 2.55
N GLN A 55 30.18 14.77 2.55
CA GLN A 55 30.99 14.64 3.78
C GLN A 55 31.25 15.99 4.44
N ARG A 56 31.46 17.07 3.67
CA ARG A 56 31.58 18.43 4.21
C ARG A 56 30.27 18.90 4.85
N GLU A 57 29.13 18.65 4.22
CA GLU A 57 27.82 19.02 4.76
C GLU A 57 27.46 18.21 6.02
N GLN A 58 27.78 16.92 6.07
CA GLN A 58 27.61 16.12 7.28
C GLN A 58 28.51 16.59 8.41
N ASN A 59 29.76 16.99 8.12
CA ASN A 59 30.67 17.54 9.13
C ASN A 59 30.26 18.94 9.62
N THR A 60 29.70 19.80 8.75
CA THR A 60 29.18 21.11 9.19
C THR A 60 27.87 20.98 9.98
N GLN A 61 27.00 20.03 9.64
CA GLN A 61 25.79 19.74 10.42
C GLN A 61 26.08 19.05 11.76
N SER A 62 27.12 18.21 11.83
CA SER A 62 27.51 17.53 13.08
C SER A 62 28.23 18.44 14.07
N GLY A 63 28.72 19.61 13.64
CA GLY A 63 29.51 20.53 14.46
C GLY A 63 28.73 21.64 15.19
N ALA A 64 27.44 21.86 14.86
CA ALA A 64 26.69 23.01 15.38
C ALA A 64 26.08 22.82 16.79
N GLY A 65 26.37 21.71 17.47
CA GLY A 65 25.67 21.32 18.71
C GLY A 65 26.47 21.38 20.01
N MET A 66 27.80 21.55 20.01
CA MET A 66 28.57 21.37 21.25
C MET A 66 29.92 22.11 21.24
N VAL A 67 29.90 23.43 21.39
CA VAL A 67 30.95 24.19 22.07
C VAL A 67 30.43 25.60 22.37
N ASP A 68 29.55 25.73 23.36
CA ASP A 68 29.42 26.99 24.08
C ASP A 68 29.23 26.69 25.57
N SER A 69 30.26 27.01 26.36
CA SER A 69 30.31 26.74 27.81
C SER A 69 29.53 27.75 28.66
N SER A 70 28.74 28.61 28.01
CA SER A 70 28.04 29.74 28.64
C SER A 70 26.51 29.59 28.72
N LEU A 71 25.92 28.52 28.18
CA LEU A 71 24.47 28.31 28.21
C LEU A 71 24.03 27.58 29.49
N VAL A 72 23.55 28.37 30.46
CA VAL A 72 22.90 27.89 31.69
C VAL A 72 21.46 27.48 31.38
N PHE A 73 21.14 26.19 31.51
CA PHE A 73 19.78 25.68 31.42
C PHE A 73 19.00 25.97 32.72
N PRO A 74 17.73 26.41 32.66
CA PRO A 74 16.92 26.66 33.86
C PRO A 74 16.51 25.36 34.55
N GLU A 75 16.66 25.33 35.87
CA GLU A 75 16.39 24.18 36.74
C GLU A 75 14.88 23.98 36.93
N ILE A 76 14.38 22.80 36.54
CA ILE A 76 12.97 22.42 36.70
C ILE A 76 12.78 21.92 38.15
N ALA A 77 12.17 22.76 38.99
CA ALA A 77 11.80 22.38 40.35
C ALA A 77 10.76 21.25 40.36
N SER A 78 11.13 20.09 40.89
CA SER A 78 10.21 18.96 41.11
C SER A 78 9.18 19.31 42.18
N GLN A 79 7.92 19.49 41.80
CA GLN A 79 6.80 19.52 42.75
C GLN A 79 6.44 18.10 43.20
N ALA A 80 6.24 17.96 44.51
CA ALA A 80 5.92 16.73 45.19
C ALA A 80 4.54 16.16 44.80
N ALA A 81 4.50 14.88 44.46
CA ALA A 81 3.27 14.10 44.33
C ALA A 81 2.70 13.71 45.73
N PRO A 82 1.37 13.57 45.89
CA PRO A 82 0.76 13.35 47.18
C PRO A 82 0.93 11.91 47.69
N ARG A 83 1.10 11.78 49.01
CA ARG A 83 1.26 10.52 49.74
C ARG A 83 -0.08 9.75 49.77
N ILE A 84 -0.03 8.46 49.46
CA ILE A 84 -1.07 7.48 49.82
C ILE A 84 -0.45 6.45 50.77
N SER A 85 -1.17 6.20 51.86
CA SER A 85 -0.79 5.45 53.06
C SER A 85 -0.67 3.93 52.84
N LYS A 86 0.24 3.29 53.58
CA LYS A 86 0.40 1.82 53.75
C LYS A 86 -0.85 1.15 54.38
N PRO A 87 -0.96 -0.19 54.33
CA PRO A 87 -0.45 -1.00 55.46
C PRO A 87 0.37 -2.25 55.08
N ASP A 88 1.09 -2.75 56.10
CA ASP A 88 2.09 -3.83 56.12
C ASP A 88 1.66 -5.22 55.61
N ALA A 89 2.62 -5.94 55.04
CA ALA A 89 2.87 -7.36 55.35
C ALA A 89 4.32 -7.76 54.98
N LEU A 90 4.96 -8.45 55.92
CA LEU A 90 6.36 -8.89 55.98
C LEU A 90 6.56 -10.23 55.25
N ALA A 91 7.47 -10.32 54.27
CA ALA A 91 8.21 -11.55 53.90
C ALA A 91 9.37 -11.24 52.89
N PRO A 92 10.49 -11.98 52.94
CA PRO A 92 11.80 -11.53 52.42
C PRO A 92 12.03 -11.71 50.91
N GLN A 93 12.81 -10.78 50.35
CA GLN A 93 13.35 -10.81 48.99
C GLN A 93 14.42 -11.92 48.83
N PRO A 94 14.53 -12.58 47.66
CA PRO A 94 15.79 -13.13 47.21
C PRO A 94 16.66 -12.02 46.60
N GLU A 95 17.84 -11.83 47.16
CA GLU A 95 18.89 -10.93 46.71
C GLU A 95 19.27 -11.19 45.25
N ALA A 96 18.96 -10.23 44.36
CA ALA A 96 19.63 -10.14 43.07
C ALA A 96 21.04 -9.58 43.30
N LYS A 97 22.01 -10.49 43.42
CA LYS A 97 23.44 -10.17 43.42
C LYS A 97 23.79 -9.33 42.19
N ALA A 98 24.06 -8.04 42.40
CA ALA A 98 24.92 -7.29 41.50
C ALA A 98 26.29 -7.98 41.45
N PRO A 99 26.87 -8.26 40.26
CA PRO A 99 28.24 -8.74 40.21
C PRO A 99 29.17 -7.60 40.67
N VAL A 100 29.91 -7.92 41.72
CA VAL A 100 30.93 -7.10 42.33
C VAL A 100 32.01 -6.79 41.29
N ALA A 101 32.32 -5.50 41.15
CA ALA A 101 33.47 -4.99 40.45
C ALA A 101 34.77 -5.57 41.06
N ALA A 102 35.62 -6.17 40.22
CA ALA A 102 37.08 -6.15 40.39
C ALA A 102 37.79 -6.83 39.21
N ALA A 103 38.38 -6.03 38.31
CA ALA A 103 39.74 -6.23 37.78
C ALA A 103 40.16 -5.10 36.82
N GLY A 104 40.76 -4.04 37.36
CA GLY A 104 41.92 -3.35 36.77
C GLY A 104 41.82 -2.68 35.39
N GLY A 105 40.64 -2.31 34.90
CA GLY A 105 40.48 -1.39 33.75
C GLY A 105 39.98 -0.03 34.24
N SER A 106 40.41 1.07 33.63
CA SER A 106 39.83 2.37 33.95
C SER A 106 38.32 2.34 33.62
N LEU A 107 37.49 3.10 34.35
CA LEU A 107 36.05 3.24 34.03
C LEU A 107 35.81 3.54 32.53
N LEU A 108 36.75 4.25 31.90
CA LEU A 108 36.73 4.53 30.47
C LEU A 108 36.92 3.26 29.62
N ASP A 109 37.70 2.28 30.05
CA ASP A 109 37.88 1.02 29.34
C ASP A 109 36.63 0.13 29.45
N GLU A 110 35.93 0.15 30.59
CA GLU A 110 34.62 -0.50 30.73
C GLU A 110 33.55 0.17 29.87
N LEU A 111 33.50 1.51 29.87
CA LEU A 111 32.60 2.27 29.00
C LEU A 111 32.92 2.07 27.52
N ARG A 112 34.20 1.97 27.13
CA ARG A 112 34.61 1.65 25.75
C ARG A 112 34.11 0.29 25.32
N LYS A 113 34.27 -0.75 26.16
CA LYS A 113 33.75 -2.09 25.88
C LYS A 113 32.23 -2.09 25.75
N GLN A 114 31.52 -1.40 26.65
CA GLN A 114 30.06 -1.26 26.57
C GLN A 114 29.59 -0.49 25.32
N ALA A 115 30.29 0.59 24.97
CA ALA A 115 30.01 1.38 23.77
C ALA A 115 30.24 0.56 22.50
N GLU A 116 31.32 -0.23 22.44
CA GLU A 116 31.60 -1.09 21.29
C GLU A 116 30.54 -2.20 21.12
N ILE A 117 30.10 -2.83 22.21
CA ILE A 117 29.00 -3.81 22.17
C ILE A 117 27.72 -3.15 21.66
N ARG A 118 27.34 -2.00 22.24
CA ARG A 118 26.13 -1.26 21.84
C ARG A 118 26.20 -0.77 20.40
N GLN A 119 27.35 -0.30 19.95
CA GLN A 119 27.56 0.14 18.56
C GLN A 119 27.44 -1.04 17.59
N ARG A 120 28.01 -2.20 17.92
CA ARG A 120 27.85 -3.42 17.11
C ARG A 120 26.39 -3.87 17.03
N GLU A 121 25.68 -3.86 18.16
CA GLU A 121 24.24 -4.17 18.19
C GLU A 121 23.44 -3.22 17.31
N LEU A 122 23.67 -1.91 17.42
CA LEU A 122 23.00 -0.91 16.59
C LEU A 122 23.30 -1.09 15.09
N HIS A 123 24.57 -1.32 14.72
CA HIS A 123 24.92 -1.60 13.33
C HIS A 123 24.24 -2.87 12.82
N SER A 124 24.25 -3.96 13.61
CA SER A 124 23.62 -5.21 13.21
C SER A 124 22.10 -5.07 13.01
N ALA A 125 21.43 -4.33 13.90
CA ALA A 125 20.01 -4.04 13.80
C ALA A 125 19.70 -3.17 12.59
N GLN A 126 20.55 -2.19 12.29
CA GLN A 126 20.40 -1.34 11.11
C GLN A 126 20.55 -2.13 9.82
N THR A 127 21.57 -2.98 9.71
CA THR A 127 21.76 -3.86 8.53
C THR A 127 20.60 -4.83 8.36
N ALA A 128 20.07 -5.41 9.46
CA ALA A 128 18.91 -6.28 9.37
C ALA A 128 17.66 -5.55 8.84
N ARG A 129 17.45 -4.29 9.25
CA ARG A 129 16.35 -3.45 8.76
C ARG A 129 16.50 -3.10 7.29
N THR A 130 17.70 -2.73 6.83
CA THR A 130 17.92 -2.40 5.41
C THR A 130 17.67 -3.61 4.52
N VAL A 131 18.21 -4.78 4.88
CA VAL A 131 17.98 -6.03 4.14
C VAL A 131 16.48 -6.40 4.12
N SER A 132 15.77 -6.22 5.24
CA SER A 132 14.34 -6.47 5.29
C SER A 132 13.54 -5.50 4.42
N ALA A 133 13.92 -4.22 4.39
CA ALA A 133 13.24 -3.19 3.59
C ALA A 133 13.44 -3.42 2.08
N GLU A 134 14.65 -3.79 1.67
CA GLU A 134 14.96 -4.17 0.28
C GLU A 134 14.18 -5.43 -0.15
N ALA A 135 14.04 -6.42 0.73
CA ALA A 135 13.23 -7.61 0.45
C ALA A 135 11.75 -7.27 0.26
N ILE A 136 11.20 -6.34 1.06
CA ILE A 136 9.85 -5.81 0.89
C ILE A 136 9.70 -5.10 -0.47
N ASP A 137 10.63 -4.21 -0.79
CA ASP A 137 10.60 -3.43 -2.03
C ASP A 137 10.64 -4.35 -3.27
N SER A 138 11.55 -5.32 -3.27
CA SER A 138 11.65 -6.32 -4.35
C SER A 138 10.36 -7.13 -4.50
N ALA A 139 9.78 -7.59 -3.40
CA ALA A 139 8.53 -8.34 -3.40
C ALA A 139 7.35 -7.51 -3.93
N LEU A 140 7.23 -6.24 -3.52
CA LEU A 140 6.18 -5.34 -4.00
C LEU A 140 6.34 -4.98 -5.47
N LYS A 141 7.57 -4.75 -5.96
CA LYS A 141 7.83 -4.56 -7.40
C LYS A 141 7.40 -5.78 -8.21
N HIS A 142 7.79 -6.98 -7.78
CA HIS A 142 7.41 -8.23 -8.45
C HIS A 142 5.89 -8.40 -8.50
N LEU A 143 5.21 -8.18 -7.37
CA LEU A 143 3.76 -8.19 -7.26
C LEU A 143 3.11 -7.16 -8.19
N PHE A 144 3.62 -5.93 -8.24
CA PHE A 144 3.06 -4.88 -9.10
C PHE A 144 3.13 -5.28 -10.57
N PHE A 145 4.29 -5.73 -11.06
CA PHE A 145 4.42 -6.16 -12.46
C PHE A 145 3.43 -7.27 -12.82
N TYR A 146 3.32 -8.29 -11.95
CA TYR A 146 2.35 -9.36 -12.13
C TYR A 146 0.91 -8.83 -12.20
N LEU A 147 0.50 -8.01 -11.23
CA LEU A 147 -0.88 -7.50 -11.16
C LEU A 147 -1.20 -6.55 -12.31
N HIS A 148 -0.22 -5.76 -12.74
CA HIS A 148 -0.35 -4.87 -13.88
C HIS A 148 -0.63 -5.66 -15.15
N ASP A 149 0.22 -6.64 -15.47
CA ASP A 149 0.05 -7.48 -16.65
C ASP A 149 -1.25 -8.30 -16.58
N PHE A 150 -1.54 -8.87 -15.42
CA PHE A 150 -2.76 -9.64 -15.17
C PHE A 150 -4.01 -8.80 -15.47
N VAL A 151 -4.11 -7.59 -14.92
CA VAL A 151 -5.24 -6.69 -15.14
C VAL A 151 -5.36 -6.26 -16.59
N GLN A 152 -4.23 -5.98 -17.27
CA GLN A 152 -4.26 -5.66 -18.69
C GLN A 152 -4.90 -6.78 -19.50
N GLN A 153 -4.53 -8.04 -19.24
CA GLN A 153 -5.13 -9.19 -19.92
C GLN A 153 -6.62 -9.36 -19.56
N LEU A 154 -7.00 -9.18 -18.29
CA LEU A 154 -8.39 -9.27 -17.87
C LEU A 154 -9.28 -8.19 -18.50
N ASN A 155 -8.76 -6.98 -18.66
CA ASN A 155 -9.48 -5.88 -19.32
C ASN A 155 -9.75 -6.17 -20.81
N ILE A 156 -8.93 -7.01 -21.44
CA ILE A 156 -9.13 -7.47 -22.83
C ILE A 156 -10.12 -8.64 -22.87
N VAL A 157 -9.90 -9.68 -22.06
CA VAL A 157 -10.67 -10.93 -22.11
C VAL A 157 -12.07 -10.78 -21.50
N LYS A 158 -12.23 -9.93 -20.48
CA LYS A 158 -13.47 -9.72 -19.72
C LYS A 158 -14.16 -11.02 -19.32
N PRO A 159 -13.48 -11.90 -18.55
CA PRO A 159 -14.04 -13.21 -18.22
C PRO A 159 -15.26 -13.10 -17.31
N GLY A 160 -16.13 -14.13 -17.39
CA GLY A 160 -17.16 -14.37 -16.38
C GLY A 160 -16.57 -14.87 -15.07
N ILE A 161 -17.09 -14.39 -13.95
CA ILE A 161 -16.70 -14.75 -12.60
C ILE A 161 -17.71 -15.79 -12.06
N PRO A 162 -17.27 -17.04 -11.81
CA PRO A 162 -18.16 -18.11 -11.35
C PRO A 162 -18.54 -18.01 -9.86
N ARG A 163 -17.95 -17.06 -9.11
CA ARG A 163 -18.19 -16.86 -7.68
C ARG A 163 -19.49 -16.09 -7.44
N ASP A 164 -20.27 -16.57 -6.48
CA ASP A 164 -21.47 -15.88 -5.99
C ASP A 164 -21.15 -15.02 -4.75
N TYR A 165 -21.62 -13.77 -4.73
CA TYR A 165 -21.51 -12.90 -3.58
C TYR A 165 -22.82 -12.90 -2.80
N THR A 166 -22.78 -13.45 -1.58
CA THR A 166 -23.96 -13.58 -0.73
C THR A 166 -24.15 -12.32 0.11
N LEU A 167 -25.36 -11.78 0.06
CA LEU A 167 -25.89 -10.71 0.88
C LEU A 167 -26.75 -11.31 2.01
N VAL A 168 -27.36 -10.49 2.86
CA VAL A 168 -28.27 -10.97 3.91
C VAL A 168 -29.51 -11.63 3.30
N ASP A 169 -30.08 -12.59 4.03
CA ASP A 169 -31.28 -13.37 3.63
C ASP A 169 -31.14 -14.15 2.34
N GLN A 170 -29.95 -14.74 2.10
CA GLN A 170 -29.68 -15.64 0.98
C GLN A 170 -29.78 -14.97 -0.41
N LEU A 171 -29.90 -13.64 -0.45
CA LEU A 171 -29.78 -12.86 -1.67
C LEU A 171 -28.37 -13.00 -2.21
N GLN A 172 -28.23 -13.27 -3.50
CA GLN A 172 -26.92 -13.53 -4.11
C GLN A 172 -26.75 -12.77 -5.41
N LEU A 173 -25.60 -12.09 -5.53
CA LEU A 173 -25.12 -11.51 -6.76
C LEU A 173 -24.35 -12.60 -7.50
N ARG A 174 -24.90 -13.05 -8.63
CA ARG A 174 -24.38 -14.17 -9.43
C ARG A 174 -24.12 -13.73 -10.87
N GLN A 175 -23.40 -14.59 -11.61
CA GLN A 175 -23.10 -14.40 -13.04
C GLN A 175 -22.45 -13.04 -13.34
N LEU A 176 -21.56 -12.61 -12.45
CA LEU A 176 -20.85 -11.35 -12.62
C LEU A 176 -19.78 -11.51 -13.70
N GLY A 177 -19.62 -10.50 -14.55
CA GLY A 177 -18.53 -10.41 -15.53
C GLY A 177 -17.52 -9.35 -15.12
N TRP A 178 -16.25 -9.58 -15.45
CA TRP A 178 -15.22 -8.56 -15.32
C TRP A 178 -15.51 -7.38 -16.23
N GLN A 179 -15.53 -6.16 -15.68
CA GLN A 179 -15.75 -4.94 -16.46
C GLN A 179 -14.45 -4.20 -16.72
N GLU A 180 -13.77 -3.85 -15.64
CA GLU A 180 -12.52 -3.13 -15.65
C GLU A 180 -11.75 -3.41 -14.35
N GLY A 181 -10.44 -3.28 -14.42
CA GLY A 181 -9.58 -3.20 -13.25
C GLY A 181 -8.36 -2.33 -13.51
N PHE A 182 -7.70 -1.99 -12.43
CA PHE A 182 -6.51 -1.15 -12.41
C PHE A 182 -5.55 -1.60 -11.30
N ALA A 183 -4.26 -1.62 -11.61
CA ALA A 183 -3.20 -1.88 -10.65
C ALA A 183 -2.25 -0.68 -10.60
N ASP A 184 -1.89 -0.27 -9.39
CA ASP A 184 -1.05 0.90 -9.11
C ASP A 184 -0.07 0.60 -7.99
N TYR A 185 0.98 1.41 -7.87
CA TYR A 185 1.91 1.38 -6.76
C TYR A 185 2.26 2.78 -6.27
N ARG A 186 2.74 2.86 -5.03
CA ARG A 186 3.27 4.08 -4.43
C ARG A 186 4.60 3.82 -3.77
N THR A 187 5.47 4.83 -3.83
CA THR A 187 6.78 4.84 -3.20
C THR A 187 6.81 5.82 -2.04
N GLN A 188 7.69 5.54 -1.08
CA GLN A 188 8.02 6.49 -0.02
C GLN A 188 8.70 7.74 -0.58
N SER A 189 8.85 8.77 0.25
CA SER A 189 9.61 9.95 -0.12
C SER A 189 11.08 9.60 -0.43
N GLN A 190 11.74 10.45 -1.23
CA GLN A 190 13.16 10.25 -1.55
C GLN A 190 14.05 10.24 -0.28
N ALA A 191 13.72 11.06 0.72
CA ALA A 191 14.41 11.08 2.00
C ALA A 191 14.29 9.75 2.79
N ALA A 192 13.26 8.95 2.50
CA ALA A 192 13.03 7.63 3.08
C ALA A 192 13.53 6.48 2.18
N GLY A 193 14.29 6.78 1.12
CA GLY A 193 14.88 5.77 0.23
C GLY A 193 14.02 5.39 -0.98
N ALA A 194 12.88 6.05 -1.20
CA ALA A 194 12.00 5.85 -2.36
C ALA A 194 11.56 4.39 -2.60
N LEU A 195 11.50 3.57 -1.55
CA LEU A 195 11.06 2.19 -1.62
C LEU A 195 9.56 2.11 -1.92
N VAL A 196 9.12 1.06 -2.61
CA VAL A 196 7.69 0.80 -2.81
C VAL A 196 7.04 0.49 -1.45
N GLU A 197 6.00 1.24 -1.08
CA GLU A 197 5.30 1.08 0.19
C GLU A 197 3.88 0.49 0.04
N LEU A 198 3.29 0.60 -1.15
CA LEU A 198 1.93 0.16 -1.40
C LEU A 198 1.79 -0.31 -2.85
N VAL A 199 1.20 -1.49 -3.03
CA VAL A 199 0.68 -1.94 -4.32
C VAL A 199 -0.81 -2.17 -4.16
N SER A 200 -1.62 -1.65 -5.09
CA SER A 200 -3.07 -1.77 -5.04
C SER A 200 -3.63 -2.30 -6.34
N LEU A 201 -4.62 -3.17 -6.21
CA LEU A 201 -5.48 -3.66 -7.28
C LEU A 201 -6.91 -3.24 -6.94
N SER A 202 -7.61 -2.62 -7.89
CA SER A 202 -9.04 -2.35 -7.79
C SER A 202 -9.74 -2.83 -9.06
N TYR A 203 -10.94 -3.38 -8.95
CA TYR A 203 -11.70 -3.88 -10.09
C TYR A 203 -13.20 -3.78 -9.86
N ARG A 204 -13.95 -3.76 -10.98
CA ARG A 204 -15.41 -3.76 -10.99
C ARG A 204 -15.91 -5.00 -11.71
N LEU A 205 -16.86 -5.66 -11.07
CA LEU A 205 -17.63 -6.77 -11.62
C LEU A 205 -19.07 -6.29 -11.80
N SER A 206 -19.73 -6.69 -12.89
CA SER A 206 -21.17 -6.43 -13.04
C SER A 206 -21.91 -7.50 -13.82
N SER A 207 -23.23 -7.55 -13.65
CA SER A 207 -24.15 -8.28 -14.52
C SER A 207 -25.39 -7.44 -14.81
N GLU A 208 -26.15 -7.81 -15.84
CA GLU A 208 -27.39 -7.12 -16.23
C GLU A 208 -28.55 -7.35 -15.24
N ARG A 209 -28.35 -8.19 -14.22
CA ARG A 209 -29.38 -8.53 -13.25
C ARG A 209 -29.54 -7.43 -12.21
N THR A 210 -30.79 -7.15 -11.84
CA THR A 210 -31.13 -6.34 -10.67
C THR A 210 -31.86 -7.21 -9.65
N LEU A 211 -31.63 -6.93 -8.37
CA LEU A 211 -32.33 -7.57 -7.27
C LEU A 211 -33.31 -6.57 -6.67
N ILE A 212 -34.57 -6.97 -6.51
CA ILE A 212 -35.60 -6.15 -5.86
C ILE A 212 -35.91 -6.79 -4.51
N VAL A 213 -35.79 -6.00 -3.44
CA VAL A 213 -35.95 -6.48 -2.06
C VAL A 213 -36.77 -5.48 -1.28
N GLU A 214 -37.84 -5.94 -0.65
CA GLU A 214 -38.64 -5.13 0.27
C GLU A 214 -38.19 -5.34 1.71
N ARG A 215 -38.19 -4.26 2.50
CA ARG A 215 -37.86 -4.27 3.94
C ARG A 215 -38.84 -3.40 4.71
N ASP A 216 -39.20 -3.85 5.91
CA ASP A 216 -40.15 -3.15 6.77
C ASP A 216 -39.48 -2.50 7.98
N GLY A 217 -40.00 -1.34 8.36
CA GLY A 217 -39.68 -0.63 9.60
C GLY A 217 -38.16 -0.49 9.85
N PRO A 218 -37.65 -0.90 11.03
CA PRO A 218 -36.24 -0.73 11.40
C PRO A 218 -35.23 -1.50 10.52
N LEU A 219 -35.68 -2.47 9.72
CA LEU A 219 -34.80 -3.22 8.82
C LEU A 219 -34.38 -2.40 7.61
N VAL A 220 -35.14 -1.37 7.24
CA VAL A 220 -34.84 -0.47 6.11
C VAL A 220 -33.49 0.22 6.32
N ASP A 221 -33.29 0.88 7.46
CA ASP A 221 -32.07 1.63 7.72
C ASP A 221 -30.85 0.71 7.91
N ARG A 222 -31.04 -0.45 8.56
CA ARG A 222 -29.99 -1.45 8.71
C ARG A 222 -29.54 -2.02 7.37
N PHE A 223 -30.48 -2.37 6.51
CA PHE A 223 -30.18 -2.91 5.19
C PHE A 223 -29.52 -1.86 4.29
N ARG A 224 -29.98 -0.59 4.37
CA ARG A 224 -29.36 0.53 3.66
C ARG A 224 -27.90 0.73 4.07
N ALA A 225 -27.63 0.77 5.39
CA ALA A 225 -26.27 0.91 5.90
C ALA A 225 -25.38 -0.24 5.43
N GLN A 226 -25.89 -1.46 5.44
CA GLN A 226 -25.15 -2.63 4.96
C GLN A 226 -24.82 -2.57 3.45
N LEU A 227 -25.77 -2.18 2.61
CA LEU A 227 -25.51 -2.00 1.17
C LEU A 227 -24.42 -0.95 0.93
N PHE A 228 -24.46 0.14 1.71
CA PHE A 228 -23.44 1.18 1.68
C PHE A 228 -22.06 0.69 2.14
N ASP A 229 -22.00 -0.08 3.23
CA ASP A 229 -20.76 -0.67 3.74
C ASP A 229 -20.11 -1.63 2.74
N PHE A 230 -20.91 -2.35 1.97
CA PHE A 230 -20.42 -3.18 0.88
C PHE A 230 -20.10 -2.40 -0.40
N GLY A 231 -20.53 -1.14 -0.50
CA GLY A 231 -20.34 -0.30 -1.67
C GLY A 231 -21.18 -0.75 -2.87
N LEU A 232 -22.34 -1.35 -2.61
CA LEU A 232 -23.25 -1.80 -3.66
C LEU A 232 -24.13 -0.64 -4.13
N PRO A 233 -24.26 -0.41 -5.45
CA PRO A 233 -25.18 0.60 -5.97
C PRO A 233 -26.65 0.13 -5.85
N PHE A 234 -27.49 0.96 -5.24
CA PHE A 234 -28.92 0.69 -5.08
C PHE A 234 -29.77 1.95 -5.23
N ASN A 235 -31.02 1.77 -5.67
CA ASN A 235 -32.09 2.75 -5.53
C ASN A 235 -32.99 2.33 -4.36
N CYS A 236 -33.53 3.30 -3.63
CA CYS A 236 -34.41 3.05 -2.49
C CYS A 236 -35.69 3.85 -2.64
N LYS A 237 -36.84 3.17 -2.67
CA LYS A 237 -38.17 3.77 -2.67
C LYS A 237 -38.83 3.56 -1.32
N GLU A 238 -38.98 4.63 -0.56
CA GLU A 238 -39.60 4.59 0.77
C GLU A 238 -41.11 4.80 0.70
N PHE A 239 -41.84 4.02 1.49
CA PHE A 239 -43.27 4.16 1.74
C PHE A 239 -43.47 4.64 3.17
N LYS A 240 -44.03 5.84 3.32
CA LYS A 240 -44.23 6.50 4.61
C LYS A 240 -45.70 6.42 5.03
N ASN A 241 -45.93 6.19 6.31
CA ASN A 241 -47.26 6.19 6.89
C ASN A 241 -47.82 7.61 7.04
N ALA A 242 -49.07 7.75 7.48
CA ALA A 242 -49.74 9.04 7.70
C ALA A 242 -49.00 9.95 8.71
N ARG A 243 -48.15 9.38 9.57
CA ARG A 243 -47.29 10.09 10.54
C ARG A 243 -45.89 10.41 9.98
N ARG A 244 -45.67 10.18 8.68
CA ARG A 244 -44.41 10.36 7.93
C ARG A 244 -43.24 9.46 8.34
N TYR A 245 -43.48 8.40 9.13
CA TYR A 245 -42.47 7.38 9.40
C TYR A 245 -42.37 6.39 8.23
N VAL A 246 -41.15 5.94 7.92
CA VAL A 246 -40.93 4.89 6.92
C VAL A 246 -41.48 3.58 7.47
N GLU A 247 -42.51 3.06 6.80
CA GLU A 247 -43.15 1.79 7.16
C GLU A 247 -42.53 0.65 6.37
N ARG A 248 -42.20 0.90 5.09
CA ARG A 248 -41.58 -0.06 4.18
C ARG A 248 -40.66 0.67 3.21
N ALA A 249 -39.63 -0.01 2.71
CA ALA A 249 -38.85 0.45 1.58
C ALA A 249 -38.57 -0.69 0.60
N GLU A 250 -38.58 -0.36 -0.68
CA GLU A 250 -38.20 -1.24 -1.78
C GLU A 250 -36.81 -0.82 -2.26
N PHE A 251 -35.89 -1.79 -2.29
CA PHE A 251 -34.51 -1.62 -2.71
C PHE A 251 -34.31 -2.30 -4.06
N GLU A 252 -33.90 -1.53 -5.05
CA GLU A 252 -33.44 -2.04 -6.34
C GLU A 252 -31.91 -2.02 -6.35
N ILE A 253 -31.29 -3.18 -6.23
CA ILE A 253 -29.84 -3.34 -6.14
C ILE A 253 -29.32 -3.78 -7.51
N ARG A 254 -28.42 -3.00 -8.09
CA ARG A 254 -27.74 -3.43 -9.33
C ARG A 254 -26.70 -4.47 -8.98
N SER A 255 -26.57 -5.51 -9.82
CA SER A 255 -25.55 -6.54 -9.64
C SER A 255 -24.18 -6.00 -10.06
N GLU A 256 -23.63 -5.10 -9.26
CA GLU A 256 -22.31 -4.50 -9.45
C GLU A 256 -21.52 -4.57 -8.15
N VAL A 257 -20.32 -5.15 -8.21
CA VAL A 257 -19.44 -5.34 -7.06
C VAL A 257 -18.08 -4.73 -7.38
N SER A 258 -17.65 -3.79 -6.55
CA SER A 258 -16.29 -3.26 -6.60
C SER A 258 -15.42 -4.00 -5.59
N GLY A 259 -14.36 -4.64 -6.08
CA GLY A 259 -13.38 -5.37 -5.28
C GLY A 259 -12.04 -4.64 -5.25
N SER A 260 -11.29 -4.80 -4.17
CA SER A 260 -9.92 -4.28 -4.07
C SER A 260 -9.01 -5.14 -3.20
N ALA A 261 -7.73 -5.10 -3.52
CA ALA A 261 -6.66 -5.68 -2.73
C ALA A 261 -5.51 -4.69 -2.62
N ARG A 262 -5.04 -4.44 -1.41
CA ARG A 262 -3.94 -3.52 -1.11
C ARG A 262 -2.87 -4.26 -0.33
N TRP A 263 -1.65 -4.18 -0.83
CA TRP A 263 -0.47 -4.78 -0.24
C TRP A 263 0.41 -3.65 0.28
N ARG A 264 0.35 -3.42 1.59
CA ARG A 264 1.03 -2.30 2.25
C ARG A 264 2.24 -2.79 3.01
N ALA A 265 3.38 -2.14 2.85
CA ALA A 265 4.56 -2.41 3.65
C ALA A 265 4.34 -2.04 5.13
N ASP A 266 4.76 -2.92 6.03
CA ASP A 266 5.04 -2.63 7.43
C ASP A 266 6.55 -2.85 7.63
N PHE A 267 7.34 -1.81 7.32
CA PHE A 267 8.80 -1.85 7.36
C PHE A 267 9.35 -2.09 8.77
N ASP A 268 8.61 -1.67 9.81
CA ASP A 268 8.98 -1.89 11.20
C ASP A 268 8.93 -3.37 11.56
N LYS A 269 7.93 -4.11 11.04
CA LYS A 269 7.76 -5.55 11.28
C LYS A 269 8.35 -6.44 10.22
N GLY A 270 8.80 -5.89 9.09
CA GLY A 270 9.35 -6.67 7.98
C GLY A 270 8.28 -7.51 7.25
N VAL A 271 7.01 -7.08 7.24
CA VAL A 271 5.89 -7.83 6.64
C VAL A 271 5.07 -6.99 5.67
N LEU A 272 4.33 -7.65 4.78
CA LEU A 272 3.31 -7.04 3.95
C LEU A 272 1.94 -7.23 4.60
N MET A 273 1.19 -6.15 4.75
CA MET A 273 -0.21 -6.17 5.17
C MET A 273 -1.10 -6.23 3.93
N LEU A 274 -1.71 -7.38 3.69
CA LEU A 274 -2.71 -7.57 2.64
C LEU A 274 -4.09 -7.22 3.18
N GLU A 275 -4.70 -6.18 2.62
CA GLU A 275 -6.07 -5.75 2.87
C GLU A 275 -6.93 -6.02 1.64
N MET A 276 -7.92 -6.90 1.76
CA MET A 276 -8.86 -7.23 0.70
C MET A 276 -10.26 -6.73 1.05
N ARG A 277 -10.98 -6.18 0.07
CA ARG A 277 -12.38 -5.80 0.18
C ARG A 277 -13.16 -6.41 -0.98
N ASN A 278 -14.28 -7.08 -0.66
CA ASN A 278 -15.17 -7.70 -1.64
C ASN A 278 -14.46 -8.63 -2.64
N VAL A 279 -13.40 -9.33 -2.22
CA VAL A 279 -12.66 -10.27 -3.09
C VAL A 279 -13.30 -11.65 -3.04
N GLU A 280 -13.27 -12.29 -1.88
CA GLU A 280 -13.82 -13.65 -1.70
C GLU A 280 -15.28 -13.65 -1.28
N ARG A 281 -15.67 -12.66 -0.49
CA ARG A 281 -17.02 -12.40 -0.01
C ARG A 281 -17.17 -10.91 0.21
N LEU A 282 -18.42 -10.44 0.33
CA LEU A 282 -18.67 -9.05 0.69
C LEU A 282 -18.09 -8.74 2.07
N GLY A 283 -17.46 -7.57 2.19
CA GLY A 283 -16.76 -7.12 3.38
C GLY A 283 -15.25 -7.09 3.24
N SER A 284 -14.57 -6.92 4.37
CA SER A 284 -13.12 -6.71 4.44
C SER A 284 -12.39 -7.85 5.13
N PHE A 285 -11.14 -8.07 4.73
CA PHE A 285 -10.25 -9.05 5.31
C PHE A 285 -8.82 -8.51 5.30
N VAL A 286 -8.09 -8.70 6.39
CA VAL A 286 -6.70 -8.26 6.52
C VAL A 286 -5.83 -9.41 7.00
N MET A 287 -4.66 -9.61 6.41
CA MET A 287 -3.67 -10.57 6.89
C MET A 287 -2.23 -10.12 6.63
N PRO A 288 -1.29 -10.45 7.53
CA PRO A 288 0.13 -10.30 7.24
C PRO A 288 0.60 -11.40 6.27
N VAL A 289 1.53 -11.06 5.39
CA VAL A 289 2.21 -11.95 4.44
C VAL A 289 3.71 -11.66 4.49
N ALA A 290 4.53 -12.69 4.64
CA ALA A 290 5.98 -12.52 4.61
C ALA A 290 6.46 -12.21 3.17
N PRO A 291 7.36 -11.23 2.96
CA PRO A 291 7.79 -10.82 1.62
C PRO A 291 8.38 -11.97 0.79
N LYS A 292 9.08 -12.89 1.45
CA LYS A 292 9.68 -14.09 0.82
C LYS A 292 8.66 -15.05 0.20
N LEU A 293 7.39 -14.96 0.61
CA LEU A 293 6.33 -15.82 0.08
C LEU A 293 5.76 -15.30 -1.24
N ILE A 294 6.11 -14.07 -1.65
CA ILE A 294 5.69 -13.48 -2.93
C ILE A 294 6.50 -14.10 -4.06
N ASP A 295 6.12 -15.32 -4.42
CA ASP A 295 6.62 -16.06 -5.56
C ASP A 295 5.52 -16.21 -6.62
N GLN A 296 5.90 -16.74 -7.79
CA GLN A 296 4.97 -16.95 -8.90
C GLN A 296 3.77 -17.82 -8.50
N ALA A 297 3.98 -18.84 -7.67
CA ALA A 297 2.90 -19.74 -7.24
C ALA A 297 1.85 -19.00 -6.40
N LEU A 298 2.28 -18.19 -5.43
CA LEU A 298 1.37 -17.37 -4.63
C LEU A 298 0.63 -16.35 -5.49
N LEU A 299 1.32 -15.73 -6.46
CA LEU A 299 0.72 -14.76 -7.38
C LEU A 299 -0.34 -15.39 -8.29
N ASP A 300 -0.05 -16.56 -8.86
CA ASP A 300 -1.00 -17.31 -9.70
C ASP A 300 -2.25 -17.72 -8.92
N ASP A 301 -2.09 -18.21 -7.69
CA ASP A 301 -3.21 -18.55 -6.83
C ASP A 301 -3.98 -17.31 -6.36
N PHE A 302 -3.32 -16.16 -6.21
CA PHE A 302 -3.98 -14.88 -5.97
C PHE A 302 -4.81 -14.44 -7.18
N GLY A 303 -4.30 -14.59 -8.40
CA GLY A 303 -5.04 -14.36 -9.64
C GLY A 303 -6.29 -15.27 -9.73
N ARG A 304 -6.14 -16.56 -9.42
CA ARG A 304 -7.27 -17.51 -9.33
C ARG A 304 -8.29 -17.09 -8.27
N LEU A 305 -7.82 -16.61 -7.11
CA LEU A 305 -8.68 -16.08 -6.06
C LEU A 305 -9.52 -14.90 -6.57
N ILE A 306 -8.92 -13.94 -7.28
CA ILE A 306 -9.64 -12.79 -7.86
C ILE A 306 -10.68 -13.27 -8.89
N LEU A 307 -10.32 -14.24 -9.73
CA LEU A 307 -11.19 -14.79 -10.77
C LEU A 307 -12.30 -15.71 -10.25
N GLY A 308 -12.43 -15.91 -8.94
CA GLY A 308 -13.45 -16.82 -8.42
C GLY A 308 -13.13 -18.30 -8.60
N GLN A 309 -11.92 -18.64 -9.02
CA GLN A 309 -11.51 -20.01 -9.32
C GLN A 309 -10.99 -20.75 -8.06
N PRO A 310 -10.97 -22.11 -8.09
CA PRO A 310 -10.27 -22.89 -7.07
C PRO A 310 -8.82 -22.45 -6.94
N ASN A 311 -8.39 -22.18 -5.71
CA ASN A 311 -7.07 -21.66 -5.40
C ASN A 311 -6.60 -22.14 -4.02
N ARG A 312 -5.29 -22.02 -3.77
CA ARG A 312 -4.60 -22.32 -2.52
C ARG A 312 -3.97 -21.09 -1.89
N PHE A 313 -4.44 -19.89 -2.27
CA PHE A 313 -3.83 -18.62 -1.85
C PHE A 313 -3.65 -18.51 -0.34
N ARG A 314 -4.68 -18.85 0.45
CA ARG A 314 -4.62 -18.78 1.92
C ARG A 314 -3.60 -19.72 2.54
N GLU A 315 -3.38 -20.89 1.93
CA GLU A 315 -2.39 -21.86 2.38
C GLU A 315 -0.98 -21.35 2.07
N LEU A 316 -0.77 -20.87 0.84
CA LEU A 316 0.51 -20.31 0.40
C LEU A 316 0.89 -19.03 1.15
N ALA A 317 -0.07 -18.18 1.47
CA ALA A 317 0.16 -16.94 2.21
C ALA A 317 0.41 -17.15 3.72
N ARG A 318 0.18 -18.36 4.24
CA ARG A 318 0.38 -18.72 5.66
C ARG A 318 1.46 -19.78 5.89
N ARG A 319 2.09 -20.28 4.82
CA ARG A 319 3.15 -21.30 4.96
C ARG A 319 4.34 -20.72 5.72
N PRO A 320 5.05 -21.55 6.51
CA PRO A 320 6.28 -21.11 7.16
C PRO A 320 7.26 -20.63 6.10
N ALA A 321 7.83 -19.43 6.32
CA ALA A 321 8.82 -18.80 5.46
C ALA A 321 10.22 -19.38 5.67
#